data_AF-A0AAV0HMW5-F1
#
_entry.id   AF-A0AAV0HMW5-F1
#
_cell.length_a   1.000
_cell.length_b   1.000
_cell.length_c   1.000
_cell.angle_alpha   90.00
_cell.angle_beta   90.00
_cell.angle_gamma   90.00
#
_symmetry.space_group_name_H-M   'P 1'
#
loop_
_entity.id
_entity.type
_entity.pdbx_description
1 polymer ?
#
loop_
_entity_poly.entity_id
_entity_poly.type
_entity_poly.pdbx_seq_one_letter_code
_entity_poly.pdbx_strand_id
1 'polypeptide(L)'
;MSFSDSESGSHGGNKEYKFFRDFTRDRLLHEMLGSTKTDDPRSAWKVLIMDKVTVKVMSHSCKMSDITDQGISLVEDLFRRREPLPSMDAIYFIQPSKENIVMFLSDMSGREPLYNKAYVFFSSSAPKQLINHIKSDVSVLPRIGAFREMNLEYFPIDSQAFMTDQDGALRELYGVEADKSRRFEASLTLMATRLATVFASLKEFPFVRYRAAKPSEESTFRDSIPSKLAAGVWHMVSQYKSIPNFPQRETCELLILDRNVDHIAPVIHEWTYDAMCHDLLEMDGNKYVIEVPSKSGGPPQEKEVLLEDNDPVWLELRHVHIADASERLYEKMTTFASKNKAAQMQQHKYRDGGEISTRELQKIVQALPKYNEIMEKLQLHVEIAGKINLQIRDMGLRDLGQLEQDLVFGDAGAKEVISYLRTNKEDDPENKLRMLMIYAFVYPEKFEGDKGTKLMQLAKLSEKEMQVVKNMQMLAGSSAAPKKPKNNFSLKFDNAKTKHAARKDKTDDEEETWQLFRFFPVLEDEYVCMNETAAKSGGSGEGSKAGSESTSNAGGGPERRAPAHSKRSRRTPAWARQHHSDDGYSRSTLYSLGPHIA
;
A
#
# COMPACT_ATOMS: atom_id res chain seq x y z
N MET A 1 34.79 -2.07 10.42
CA MET A 1 35.06 -2.50 9.04
C MET A 1 34.21 -1.63 8.15
N SER A 2 34.84 -0.98 7.18
CA SER A 2 34.23 0.02 6.29
C SER A 2 33.39 -0.71 5.25
N PHE A 3 32.10 -0.38 5.19
CA PHE A 3 31.26 -0.65 4.04
C PHE A 3 31.43 0.55 3.11
N SER A 4 32.14 0.33 2.02
CA SER A 4 32.31 1.27 0.92
C SER A 4 31.27 0.92 -0.12
N ASP A 5 30.37 1.86 -0.40
CA ASP A 5 29.43 1.82 -1.53
C ASP A 5 30.23 1.83 -2.83
N SER A 6 30.13 0.74 -3.59
CA SER A 6 30.64 0.63 -4.96
C SER A 6 29.96 -0.55 -5.65
N GLU A 7 28.73 -0.36 -6.13
CA GLU A 7 28.14 -1.29 -7.10
C GLU A 7 27.90 -0.58 -8.44
N SER A 8 28.92 -0.64 -9.28
CA SER A 8 28.80 -0.47 -10.72
C SER A 8 29.18 -1.78 -11.41
N GLY A 9 28.17 -2.56 -11.78
CA GLY A 9 28.14 -3.40 -12.98
C GLY A 9 28.79 -4.78 -12.96
N SER A 10 27.96 -5.83 -13.06
CA SER A 10 28.20 -6.93 -14.01
C SER A 10 26.92 -7.68 -14.35
N HIS A 11 26.64 -7.84 -15.64
CA HIS A 11 25.62 -8.73 -16.18
C HIS A 11 25.91 -10.20 -15.79
N GLY A 12 24.93 -10.84 -15.16
CA GLY A 12 24.81 -12.30 -15.07
C GLY A 12 24.69 -12.84 -13.65
N GLY A 13 23.52 -13.40 -13.32
CA GLY A 13 23.47 -14.50 -12.34
C GLY A 13 22.94 -14.21 -10.93
N ASN A 14 22.05 -13.24 -10.73
CA ASN A 14 21.01 -13.29 -9.70
C ASN A 14 20.04 -12.14 -10.02
N LYS A 15 18.78 -12.42 -10.39
CA LYS A 15 17.77 -11.37 -10.46
C LYS A 15 17.44 -11.00 -9.01
N GLU A 16 18.20 -10.09 -8.41
CA GLU A 16 17.72 -9.40 -7.23
C GLU A 16 16.40 -8.72 -7.62
N TYR A 17 15.34 -9.08 -6.92
CA TYR A 17 14.03 -8.49 -7.11
C TYR A 17 14.14 -7.01 -6.73
N LYS A 18 14.05 -6.12 -7.72
CA LYS A 18 14.00 -4.68 -7.47
C LYS A 18 12.60 -4.28 -7.03
N PHE A 19 12.52 -3.48 -5.98
CA PHE A 19 11.27 -2.90 -5.51
C PHE A 19 10.75 -1.82 -6.45
N PHE A 20 9.45 -1.51 -6.37
CA PHE A 20 8.84 -0.49 -7.23
C PHE A 20 9.57 0.85 -7.15
N ARG A 21 9.95 1.26 -5.93
CA ARG A 21 10.65 2.52 -5.68
C ARG A 21 12.03 2.56 -6.35
N ASP A 22 12.85 1.54 -6.14
CA ASP A 22 14.21 1.48 -6.69
C ASP A 22 14.19 1.42 -8.21
N PHE A 23 13.26 0.64 -8.76
CA PHE A 23 13.07 0.54 -10.20
C PHE A 23 12.66 1.89 -10.81
N THR A 24 11.70 2.58 -10.22
CA THR A 24 11.28 3.92 -10.66
C THR A 24 12.42 4.93 -10.54
N ARG A 25 13.15 4.92 -9.42
CA ARG A 25 14.31 5.78 -9.15
C ARG A 25 15.38 5.59 -10.22
N ASP A 26 15.75 4.36 -10.53
CA ASP A 26 16.77 4.05 -11.52
C ASP A 26 16.41 4.60 -12.91
N ARG A 27 15.14 4.45 -13.33
CA ARG A 27 14.67 4.99 -14.60
C ARG A 27 14.68 6.52 -14.62
N LEU A 28 14.18 7.17 -13.57
CA LEU A 28 14.18 8.63 -13.49
C LEU A 28 15.61 9.19 -13.50
N LEU A 29 16.52 8.63 -12.71
CA LEU A 29 17.88 9.14 -12.59
C LEU A 29 18.74 8.82 -13.82
N HIS A 30 18.66 7.61 -14.37
CA HIS A 30 19.57 7.17 -15.44
C HIS A 30 18.96 7.29 -16.84
N GLU A 31 17.72 6.82 -17.03
CA GLU A 31 17.05 6.82 -18.34
C GLU A 31 16.54 8.21 -18.72
N MET A 32 16.03 8.99 -17.76
CA MET A 32 15.58 10.36 -18.00
C MET A 32 16.72 11.36 -17.78
N LEU A 33 17.10 11.65 -16.52
CA LEU A 33 18.05 12.73 -16.20
C LEU A 33 19.44 12.44 -16.78
N GLY A 34 19.96 11.22 -16.57
CA GLY A 34 21.26 10.78 -17.07
C GLY A 34 21.39 10.86 -18.59
N SER A 35 20.31 10.60 -19.34
CA SER A 35 20.33 10.69 -20.81
C SER A 35 20.48 12.10 -21.36
N THR A 36 20.28 13.12 -20.52
CA THR A 36 20.45 14.53 -20.88
C THR A 36 21.81 15.09 -20.47
N LYS A 37 22.67 14.28 -19.83
CA LYS A 37 24.04 14.68 -19.52
C LYS A 37 24.83 14.83 -20.81
N THR A 38 25.52 15.96 -20.93
CA THR A 38 26.37 16.32 -22.06
C THR A 38 27.77 16.56 -21.53
N ASP A 39 28.79 16.17 -22.27
CA ASP A 39 30.20 16.42 -21.91
C ASP A 39 30.58 17.91 -21.95
N ASP A 40 29.68 18.79 -22.42
CA ASP A 40 29.88 20.23 -22.42
C ASP A 40 29.66 20.83 -21.00
N PRO A 41 30.69 21.44 -20.38
CA PRO A 41 30.56 22.09 -19.07
C PRO A 41 29.55 23.25 -19.04
N ARG A 42 29.18 23.84 -20.19
CA ARG A 42 28.15 24.90 -20.26
C ARG A 42 26.72 24.38 -20.10
N SER A 43 26.50 23.10 -20.35
CA SER A 43 25.21 22.40 -20.15
C SER A 43 25.24 21.48 -18.92
N ALA A 44 26.20 21.67 -18.01
CA ALA A 44 26.36 20.82 -16.82
C ALA A 44 25.16 20.90 -15.87
N TRP A 45 24.58 22.09 -15.72
CA TRP A 45 23.42 22.33 -14.86
C TRP A 45 22.16 22.56 -15.68
N LYS A 46 21.07 21.92 -15.27
CA LYS A 46 19.76 22.02 -15.92
C LYS A 46 18.66 22.38 -14.94
N VAL A 47 17.56 22.90 -15.47
CA VAL A 47 16.34 23.17 -14.72
C VAL A 47 15.34 22.04 -14.97
N LEU A 48 14.82 21.42 -13.90
CA LEU A 48 13.80 20.40 -13.99
C LEU A 48 12.42 21.04 -13.79
N ILE A 49 11.56 20.94 -14.80
CA ILE A 49 10.21 21.51 -14.81
C ILE A 49 9.21 20.37 -14.78
N MET A 50 8.31 20.41 -13.81
CA MET A 50 7.34 19.35 -13.56
C MET A 50 5.93 19.90 -13.36
N ASP A 51 4.93 19.06 -13.57
CA ASP A 51 3.55 19.34 -13.20
C ASP A 51 3.20 18.68 -11.86
N LYS A 52 1.97 18.90 -11.40
CA LYS A 52 1.49 18.38 -10.12
C LYS A 52 1.64 16.85 -9.97
N VAL A 53 1.44 16.10 -11.05
CA VAL A 53 1.48 14.63 -11.03
C VAL A 53 2.92 14.14 -11.09
N THR A 54 3.74 14.71 -11.97
CA THR A 54 5.13 14.30 -12.13
C THR A 54 6.00 14.71 -10.95
N VAL A 55 5.70 15.83 -10.28
CA VAL A 55 6.28 16.18 -8.96
C VAL A 55 6.04 15.04 -7.96
N LYS A 56 4.81 14.54 -7.87
CA LYS A 56 4.49 13.41 -6.98
C LYS A 56 5.25 12.14 -7.38
N VAL A 57 5.33 11.80 -8.67
CA VAL A 57 6.09 10.60 -9.12
C VAL A 57 7.57 10.70 -8.70
N MET A 58 8.16 11.89 -8.88
CA MET A 58 9.56 12.15 -8.52
C MET A 58 9.76 12.08 -7.00
N SER A 59 8.87 12.70 -6.21
CA SER A 59 9.01 12.78 -4.74
C SER A 59 8.90 11.42 -4.05
N HIS A 60 8.08 10.50 -4.57
CA HIS A 60 7.95 9.15 -4.01
C HIS A 60 9.14 8.24 -4.33
N SER A 61 9.99 8.63 -5.28
CA SER A 61 11.05 7.76 -5.82
C SER A 61 12.46 8.28 -5.59
N CYS A 62 12.65 9.60 -5.55
CA CYS A 62 13.98 10.23 -5.53
C CYS A 62 14.09 11.27 -4.40
N LYS A 63 15.26 11.31 -3.74
CA LYS A 63 15.60 12.41 -2.82
C LYS A 63 16.13 13.61 -3.60
N MET A 64 16.07 14.81 -3.00
CA MET A 64 16.64 16.01 -3.64
C MET A 64 18.13 15.84 -3.96
N SER A 65 18.90 15.18 -3.07
CA SER A 65 20.31 14.86 -3.30
C SER A 65 20.51 14.05 -4.59
N ASP A 66 19.68 13.04 -4.83
CA ASP A 66 19.75 12.21 -6.02
C ASP A 66 19.54 13.02 -7.30
N ILE A 67 18.62 13.99 -7.24
CA ILE A 67 18.27 14.87 -8.36
C ILE A 67 19.42 15.82 -8.65
N THR A 68 20.00 16.44 -7.61
CA THR A 68 21.12 17.36 -7.73
C THR A 68 22.38 16.67 -8.24
N ASP A 69 22.62 15.43 -7.84
CA ASP A 69 23.76 14.62 -8.30
C ASP A 69 23.67 14.27 -9.79
N GLN A 70 22.48 14.35 -10.38
CA GLN A 70 22.27 14.22 -11.82
C GLN A 70 22.45 15.53 -12.60
N GLY A 71 22.91 16.61 -11.97
CA GLY A 71 23.18 17.89 -12.63
C GLY A 71 21.95 18.80 -12.75
N ILE A 72 20.98 18.64 -11.85
CA ILE A 72 19.81 19.52 -11.76
C ILE A 72 20.08 20.57 -10.69
N SER A 73 20.02 21.85 -11.07
CA SER A 73 20.26 22.96 -10.16
C SER A 73 18.98 23.50 -9.54
N LEU A 74 17.86 23.43 -10.26
CA LEU A 74 16.59 24.01 -9.87
C LEU A 74 15.45 23.07 -10.26
N VAL A 75 14.45 22.98 -9.38
CA VAL A 75 13.21 22.24 -9.61
C VAL A 75 12.06 23.24 -9.57
N GLU A 76 11.30 23.32 -10.65
CA GLU A 76 10.30 24.37 -10.88
C GLU A 76 8.94 23.77 -11.26
N ASP A 77 7.87 24.46 -10.88
CA ASP A 77 6.48 24.11 -11.22
C ASP A 77 6.10 24.74 -12.56
N LEU A 78 5.58 23.93 -13.49
CA LEU A 78 5.16 24.35 -14.83
C LEU A 78 4.15 25.51 -14.82
N PHE A 79 3.24 25.55 -13.83
CA PHE A 79 2.17 26.55 -13.78
C PHE A 79 2.55 27.81 -13.00
N ARG A 80 3.71 27.82 -12.33
CA ARG A 80 4.21 29.02 -11.66
C ARG A 80 4.98 29.91 -12.63
N ARG A 81 4.95 31.22 -12.35
CA ARG A 81 5.79 32.19 -13.06
C ARG A 81 7.24 31.94 -12.69
N ARG A 82 8.08 31.75 -13.71
CA ARG A 82 9.49 31.39 -13.59
C ARG A 82 10.35 32.50 -14.19
N GLU A 83 11.55 32.68 -13.66
CA GLU A 83 12.51 33.65 -14.19
C GLU A 83 13.13 33.11 -15.49
N PRO A 84 13.28 33.94 -16.54
CA PRO A 84 13.95 33.51 -17.77
C PRO A 84 15.42 33.20 -17.50
N LEU A 85 15.85 31.99 -17.86
CA LEU A 85 17.24 31.52 -17.78
C LEU A 85 17.71 31.03 -19.17
N PRO A 86 17.89 31.93 -20.17
CA PRO A 86 18.16 31.52 -21.55
C PRO A 86 19.51 30.85 -21.78
N SER A 87 20.40 30.86 -20.79
CA SER A 87 21.69 30.19 -20.81
C SER A 87 21.63 28.73 -20.33
N MET A 88 20.55 28.32 -19.66
CA MET A 88 20.38 26.97 -19.13
C MET A 88 19.47 26.12 -20.01
N ASP A 89 19.72 24.82 -20.04
CA ASP A 89 18.81 23.87 -20.65
C ASP A 89 17.75 23.42 -19.62
N ALA A 90 16.55 23.12 -20.10
CA ALA A 90 15.43 22.67 -19.28
C ALA A 90 15.00 21.25 -19.61
N ILE A 91 14.66 20.47 -18.57
CA ILE A 91 14.06 19.15 -18.66
C ILE A 91 12.60 19.28 -18.25
N TYR A 92 11.68 18.98 -19.15
CA TYR A 92 10.25 18.94 -18.88
C TYR A 92 9.84 17.49 -18.63
N PHE A 93 9.50 17.14 -17.40
CA PHE A 93 8.84 15.87 -17.08
C PHE A 93 7.38 16.16 -16.74
N ILE A 94 6.47 15.93 -17.71
CA ILE A 94 5.09 16.43 -17.66
C ILE A 94 4.10 15.39 -18.20
N GLN A 95 2.84 15.47 -17.79
CA GLN A 95 1.76 14.69 -18.40
C GLN A 95 1.43 15.22 -19.80
N PRO A 96 1.03 14.34 -20.74
CA PRO A 96 0.60 14.75 -22.08
C PRO A 96 -0.83 15.33 -22.04
N SER A 97 -1.00 16.48 -21.40
CA SER A 97 -2.27 17.24 -21.35
C SER A 97 -2.22 18.45 -22.27
N LYS A 98 -3.39 18.98 -22.64
CA LYS A 98 -3.48 20.18 -23.47
C LYS A 98 -2.91 21.38 -22.73
N GLU A 99 -3.24 21.51 -21.45
CA GLU A 99 -2.80 22.61 -20.57
C GLU A 99 -1.28 22.62 -20.45
N ASN A 100 -0.65 21.48 -20.18
CA ASN A 100 0.79 21.36 -20.03
C ASN A 100 1.53 21.74 -21.32
N ILE A 101 1.00 21.32 -22.47
CA ILE A 101 1.62 21.62 -23.76
C ILE A 101 1.49 23.10 -24.12
N VAL A 102 0.37 23.74 -23.80
CA VAL A 102 0.25 25.20 -23.99
C VAL A 102 1.29 25.95 -23.14
N MET A 103 1.48 25.55 -21.88
CA MET A 103 2.51 26.15 -21.02
C MET A 103 3.92 25.90 -21.56
N PHE A 104 4.23 24.68 -21.96
CA PHE A 104 5.52 24.34 -22.58
C PHE A 104 5.80 25.17 -23.84
N LEU A 105 4.83 25.28 -24.74
CA LEU A 105 4.98 26.10 -25.95
C LEU A 105 5.13 27.58 -25.61
N SER A 106 4.42 28.10 -24.60
CA SER A 106 4.59 29.48 -24.13
C SER A 106 6.01 29.76 -23.59
N ASP A 107 6.65 28.78 -22.95
CA ASP A 107 8.00 28.95 -22.40
C ASP A 107 9.06 28.99 -23.50
N MET A 108 8.88 28.18 -24.54
CA MET A 108 9.90 27.89 -25.55
C MET A 108 9.68 28.60 -26.88
N SER A 109 8.52 29.21 -27.12
CA SER A 109 8.21 29.93 -28.35
C SER A 109 8.80 31.34 -28.37
N GLY A 110 8.82 31.97 -29.55
CA GLY A 110 9.23 33.36 -29.71
C GLY A 110 10.74 33.60 -29.74
N ARG A 111 11.13 34.87 -29.78
CA ARG A 111 12.54 35.30 -29.94
C ARG A 111 13.37 35.12 -28.67
N GLU A 112 12.76 35.34 -27.52
CA GLU A 112 13.39 35.23 -26.19
C GLU A 112 12.71 34.10 -25.41
N PRO A 113 13.14 32.84 -25.61
CA PRO A 113 12.64 31.73 -24.80
C PRO A 113 13.12 31.84 -23.36
N LEU A 114 12.42 31.17 -22.45
CA LEU A 114 12.85 31.05 -21.06
C LEU A 114 14.13 30.21 -20.91
N TYR A 115 14.38 29.25 -21.82
CA TYR A 115 15.50 28.31 -21.74
C TYR A 115 16.15 28.10 -23.12
N ASN A 116 17.40 27.64 -23.13
CA ASN A 116 18.18 27.41 -24.35
C ASN A 116 17.64 26.22 -25.17
N LYS A 117 17.61 25.03 -24.56
CA LYS A 117 17.05 23.79 -25.12
C LYS A 117 16.05 23.16 -24.16
N ALA A 118 15.07 22.44 -24.71
CA ALA A 118 14.11 21.67 -23.96
C ALA A 118 14.27 20.17 -24.21
N TYR A 119 14.40 19.39 -23.14
CA TYR A 119 14.31 17.93 -23.15
C TYR A 119 12.95 17.53 -22.60
N VAL A 120 12.06 17.05 -23.46
CA VAL A 120 10.66 16.76 -23.10
C VAL A 120 10.47 15.25 -22.88
N PHE A 121 10.00 14.92 -21.69
CA PHE A 121 9.67 13.58 -21.24
C PHE A 121 8.21 13.54 -20.80
N PHE A 122 7.37 12.78 -21.52
CA PHE A 122 5.99 12.58 -21.09
C PHE A 122 5.85 11.45 -20.07
N SER A 123 5.00 11.65 -19.05
CA SER A 123 4.71 10.63 -18.04
C SER A 123 3.99 9.41 -18.62
N SER A 124 3.13 9.60 -19.61
CA SER A 124 2.33 8.55 -20.27
C SER A 124 2.30 8.78 -21.78
N SER A 125 1.69 7.85 -22.52
CA SER A 125 1.68 7.94 -23.99
C SER A 125 0.91 9.15 -24.49
N ALA A 126 1.53 9.92 -25.40
CA ALA A 126 0.99 11.19 -25.86
C ALA A 126 0.04 11.01 -27.06
N PRO A 127 -1.21 11.52 -26.98
CA PRO A 127 -2.12 11.51 -28.12
C PRO A 127 -1.53 12.21 -29.35
N LYS A 128 -1.71 11.63 -30.54
CA LYS A 128 -1.19 12.19 -31.81
C LYS A 128 -1.60 13.64 -32.07
N GLN A 129 -2.79 14.03 -31.61
CA GLN A 129 -3.30 15.40 -31.72
C GLN A 129 -2.40 16.41 -31.00
N LEU A 130 -1.94 16.05 -29.79
CA LEU A 130 -1.07 16.88 -28.98
C LEU A 130 0.35 16.99 -29.57
N ILE A 131 0.87 15.87 -30.10
CA ILE A 131 2.14 15.86 -30.83
C ILE A 131 2.07 16.76 -32.07
N ASN A 132 0.96 16.70 -32.83
CA ASN A 132 0.76 17.54 -33.99
C ASN A 132 0.66 19.04 -33.63
N HIS A 133 0.12 19.36 -32.46
CA HIS A 133 0.10 20.73 -31.95
C HIS A 133 1.52 21.25 -31.70
N ILE A 134 2.39 20.46 -31.05
CA ILE A 134 3.81 20.84 -30.88
C ILE A 134 4.51 21.01 -32.23
N LYS A 135 4.24 20.11 -33.19
CA LYS A 135 4.80 20.19 -34.54
C LYS A 135 4.37 21.44 -35.32
N SER A 136 3.24 22.04 -34.97
CA SER A 136 2.75 23.25 -35.66
C SER A 136 3.57 24.49 -35.30
N ASP A 137 4.29 24.49 -34.18
CA ASP A 137 5.15 25.60 -33.76
C ASP A 137 6.59 25.44 -34.27
N VAL A 138 6.88 26.08 -35.40
CA VAL A 138 8.18 26.03 -36.07
C VAL A 138 9.29 26.68 -35.23
N SER A 139 8.96 27.57 -34.28
CA SER A 139 9.96 28.24 -33.44
C SER A 139 10.51 27.34 -32.33
N VAL A 140 9.70 26.40 -31.85
CA VAL A 140 10.04 25.49 -30.75
C VAL A 140 10.82 24.27 -31.24
N LEU A 141 10.50 23.75 -32.43
CA LEU A 141 11.08 22.50 -32.96
C LEU A 141 12.62 22.45 -32.93
N PRO A 142 13.38 23.50 -33.33
CA PRO A 142 14.85 23.48 -33.29
C PRO A 142 15.42 23.46 -31.87
N ARG A 143 14.61 23.81 -30.86
CA ARG A 143 15.00 23.90 -29.45
C ARG A 143 14.76 22.60 -28.69
N ILE A 144 14.06 21.62 -29.27
CA ILE A 144 13.79 20.33 -28.63
C ILE A 144 15.02 19.43 -28.76
N GLY A 145 15.71 19.16 -27.65
CA GLY A 145 16.90 18.30 -27.58
C GLY A 145 16.57 16.81 -27.44
N ALA A 146 15.50 16.48 -26.71
CA ALA A 146 14.95 15.12 -26.65
C ALA A 146 13.43 15.18 -26.54
N PHE A 147 12.77 14.14 -27.06
CA PHE A 147 11.33 13.98 -27.00
C PHE A 147 11.01 12.49 -26.79
N ARG A 148 10.66 12.10 -25.56
CA ARG A 148 10.49 10.69 -25.17
C ARG A 148 9.26 10.50 -24.27
N GLU A 149 8.76 9.28 -24.25
CA GLU A 149 7.70 8.85 -23.33
C GLU A 149 8.31 7.94 -22.27
N MET A 150 8.17 8.29 -21.00
CA MET A 150 8.70 7.50 -19.89
C MET A 150 7.76 6.35 -19.49
N ASN A 151 6.45 6.51 -19.72
CA ASN A 151 5.42 5.57 -19.24
C ASN A 151 5.61 5.26 -17.75
N LEU A 152 5.66 6.32 -16.93
CA LEU A 152 5.82 6.33 -15.48
C LEU A 152 4.77 7.28 -14.88
N GLU A 153 3.62 6.74 -14.47
CA GLU A 153 2.55 7.51 -13.83
C GLU A 153 1.87 6.73 -12.69
N TYR A 154 2.67 6.15 -11.81
CA TYR A 154 2.25 5.51 -10.56
C TYR A 154 3.13 5.98 -9.39
N PHE A 155 2.63 5.81 -8.17
CA PHE A 155 3.29 6.31 -6.96
C PHE A 155 3.69 5.12 -6.08
N PRO A 156 4.98 4.74 -6.01
CA PRO A 156 5.43 3.70 -5.09
C PRO A 156 5.27 4.20 -3.64
N ILE A 157 4.56 3.44 -2.81
CA ILE A 157 4.34 3.76 -1.39
C ILE A 157 5.17 2.88 -0.47
N ASP A 158 5.34 1.62 -0.86
CA ASP A 158 6.16 0.62 -0.18
C ASP A 158 6.94 -0.16 -1.24
N SER A 159 7.91 -0.94 -0.80
CA SER A 159 8.64 -1.96 -1.54
C SER A 159 7.78 -2.76 -2.54
N GLN A 160 6.56 -3.12 -2.14
CA GLN A 160 5.63 -3.95 -2.92
C GLN A 160 4.25 -3.31 -3.17
N ALA A 161 4.06 -2.03 -2.81
CA ALA A 161 2.78 -1.36 -2.95
C ALA A 161 2.92 -0.06 -3.75
N PHE A 162 1.92 0.24 -4.57
CA PHE A 162 1.83 1.49 -5.31
C PHE A 162 0.38 1.99 -5.34
N MET A 163 0.24 3.28 -5.60
CA MET A 163 -1.05 3.93 -5.81
C MET A 163 -1.14 4.53 -7.21
N THR A 164 -2.38 4.74 -7.65
CA THR A 164 -2.70 5.49 -8.87
C THR A 164 -3.30 6.87 -8.57
N ASP A 165 -3.30 7.35 -7.32
CA ASP A 165 -3.70 8.71 -6.87
C ASP A 165 -5.01 9.22 -7.50
N GLN A 166 -6.12 8.55 -7.16
CA GLN A 166 -7.46 8.93 -7.63
C GLN A 166 -8.46 9.03 -6.47
N ASP A 167 -8.32 10.08 -5.66
CA ASP A 167 -9.12 10.29 -4.45
C ASP A 167 -10.64 10.27 -4.70
N GLY A 168 -11.07 10.69 -5.89
CA GLY A 168 -12.47 10.74 -6.29
C GLY A 168 -13.05 9.42 -6.80
N ALA A 169 -12.23 8.38 -7.01
CA ALA A 169 -12.62 7.18 -7.76
C ALA A 169 -13.83 6.46 -7.14
N LEU A 170 -13.88 6.32 -5.81
CA LEU A 170 -15.01 5.65 -5.16
C LEU A 170 -16.35 6.35 -5.47
N ARG A 171 -16.35 7.69 -5.43
CA ARG A 171 -17.54 8.50 -5.75
C ARG A 171 -17.85 8.48 -7.24
N GLU A 172 -16.84 8.55 -8.09
CA GLU A 172 -17.01 8.59 -9.54
C GLU A 172 -17.46 7.26 -10.14
N LEU A 173 -17.04 6.14 -9.55
CA LEU A 173 -17.34 4.80 -10.02
C LEU A 173 -18.59 4.21 -9.38
N TYR A 174 -18.82 4.47 -8.09
CA TYR A 174 -19.91 3.86 -7.31
C TYR A 174 -20.99 4.85 -6.89
N GLY A 175 -20.86 6.13 -7.22
CA GLY A 175 -21.86 7.16 -6.93
C GLY A 175 -23.24 6.89 -7.58
N VAL A 176 -24.25 7.62 -7.12
CA VAL A 176 -25.58 7.61 -7.72
C VAL A 176 -25.49 8.19 -9.14
N GLU A 177 -26.05 7.49 -10.13
CA GLU A 177 -25.97 7.85 -11.57
C GLU A 177 -24.55 7.93 -12.15
N ALA A 178 -23.58 7.23 -11.55
CA ALA A 178 -22.21 7.15 -12.06
C ALA A 178 -22.15 6.69 -13.52
N ASP A 179 -23.03 5.79 -13.94
CA ASP A 179 -23.14 5.23 -15.29
C ASP A 179 -23.41 6.27 -16.39
N LYS A 180 -24.03 7.40 -16.04
CA LYS A 180 -24.36 8.49 -16.97
C LYS A 180 -23.31 9.60 -16.99
N SER A 181 -22.32 9.53 -16.10
CA SER A 181 -21.35 10.59 -15.90
C SER A 181 -20.17 10.46 -16.87
N ARG A 182 -19.80 11.56 -17.54
CA ARG A 182 -18.52 11.63 -18.28
C ARG A 182 -17.31 11.42 -17.38
N ARG A 183 -17.43 11.69 -16.07
CA ARG A 183 -16.35 11.47 -15.10
C ARG A 183 -16.05 9.99 -14.90
N PHE A 184 -17.03 9.11 -15.05
CA PHE A 184 -16.84 7.66 -14.94
C PHE A 184 -15.82 7.14 -15.95
N GLU A 185 -16.05 7.42 -17.24
CA GLU A 185 -15.16 6.97 -18.32
C GLU A 185 -13.78 7.64 -18.23
N ALA A 186 -13.73 8.91 -17.82
CA ALA A 186 -12.46 9.62 -17.60
C ALA A 186 -11.64 8.99 -16.46
N SER A 187 -12.30 8.66 -15.34
CA SER A 187 -11.70 8.01 -14.17
C SER A 187 -11.14 6.63 -14.54
N LEU A 188 -11.95 5.78 -15.19
CA LEU A 188 -11.52 4.47 -15.67
C LEU A 188 -10.35 4.54 -16.65
N THR A 189 -10.40 5.47 -17.61
CA THR A 189 -9.31 5.65 -18.59
C THR A 189 -8.03 6.07 -17.89
N LEU A 190 -8.11 6.98 -16.91
CA LEU A 190 -6.96 7.41 -16.14
C LEU A 190 -6.41 6.25 -15.28
N MET A 191 -7.27 5.43 -14.66
CA MET A 191 -6.84 4.25 -13.88
C MET A 191 -6.11 3.26 -14.78
N ALA A 192 -6.71 2.94 -15.93
CA ALA A 192 -6.13 2.04 -16.91
C ALA A 192 -4.78 2.54 -17.40
N THR A 193 -4.65 3.85 -17.68
CA THR A 193 -3.40 4.47 -18.13
C THR A 193 -2.32 4.30 -17.07
N ARG A 194 -2.60 4.70 -15.83
CA ARG A 194 -1.62 4.60 -14.72
C ARG A 194 -1.23 3.15 -14.44
N LEU A 195 -2.19 2.23 -14.38
CA LEU A 195 -1.91 0.80 -14.23
C LEU A 195 -1.06 0.26 -15.39
N ALA A 196 -1.35 0.66 -16.62
CA ALA A 196 -0.56 0.24 -17.78
C ALA A 196 0.89 0.75 -17.69
N THR A 197 1.11 1.98 -17.19
CA THR A 197 2.47 2.51 -17.00
C THR A 197 3.31 1.68 -16.02
N VAL A 198 2.69 1.00 -15.04
CA VAL A 198 3.40 0.07 -14.14
C VAL A 198 4.04 -1.06 -14.94
N PHE A 199 3.25 -1.69 -15.83
CA PHE A 199 3.72 -2.80 -16.66
C PHE A 199 4.73 -2.36 -17.72
N ALA A 200 4.51 -1.19 -18.34
CA ALA A 200 5.50 -0.58 -19.23
C ALA A 200 6.83 -0.37 -18.51
N SER A 201 6.77 0.09 -17.27
CA SER A 201 7.94 0.35 -16.44
C SER A 201 8.66 -0.95 -16.13
N LEU A 202 8.00 -1.90 -15.48
CA LEU A 202 8.61 -3.17 -15.09
C LEU A 202 9.04 -4.03 -16.28
N LYS A 203 8.63 -3.68 -17.51
CA LYS A 203 8.78 -4.49 -18.73
C LYS A 203 8.17 -5.88 -18.55
N GLU A 204 6.98 -5.89 -17.97
CA GLU A 204 6.19 -7.10 -17.73
C GLU A 204 4.92 -7.03 -18.57
N PHE A 205 4.51 -8.14 -19.18
CA PHE A 205 3.26 -8.25 -19.92
C PHE A 205 2.26 -9.11 -19.13
N PRO A 206 1.21 -8.54 -18.53
CA PRO A 206 0.33 -9.27 -17.64
C PRO A 206 -0.75 -10.06 -18.39
N PHE A 207 -1.05 -11.25 -17.89
CA PHE A 207 -2.33 -11.92 -18.13
C PHE A 207 -3.39 -11.29 -17.21
N VAL A 208 -4.33 -10.53 -17.80
CA VAL A 208 -5.31 -9.74 -17.04
C VAL A 208 -6.51 -10.61 -16.65
N ARG A 209 -6.67 -10.84 -15.36
CA ARG A 209 -7.83 -11.47 -14.71
C ARG A 209 -8.67 -10.41 -14.01
N TYR A 210 -9.97 -10.65 -13.93
CA TYR A 210 -10.88 -9.79 -13.17
C TYR A 210 -11.97 -10.63 -12.51
N ARG A 211 -12.55 -10.11 -11.44
CA ARG A 211 -13.74 -10.70 -10.82
C ARG A 211 -14.94 -10.53 -11.75
N ALA A 212 -15.44 -11.62 -12.31
CA ALA A 212 -16.63 -11.59 -13.14
C ALA A 212 -17.89 -11.29 -12.32
N ALA A 213 -18.81 -10.52 -12.90
CA ALA A 213 -20.15 -10.32 -12.34
C ALA A 213 -20.85 -11.69 -12.20
N LYS A 214 -21.48 -11.94 -11.04
CA LYS A 214 -22.30 -13.15 -10.88
C LYS A 214 -23.52 -13.03 -11.82
N PRO A 215 -23.85 -14.08 -12.59
CA PRO A 215 -25.07 -14.09 -13.39
C PRO A 215 -26.28 -14.19 -12.44
N SER A 216 -26.84 -13.05 -12.07
CA SER A 216 -28.14 -12.94 -11.39
C SER A 216 -29.02 -11.96 -12.16
N GLU A 217 -30.35 -12.09 -12.00
CA GLU A 217 -31.34 -11.16 -12.59
C GLU A 217 -31.19 -9.71 -12.08
N GLU A 218 -30.33 -9.48 -11.09
CA GLU A 218 -30.09 -8.19 -10.43
C GLU A 218 -28.68 -7.62 -10.70
N SER A 219 -27.92 -8.14 -11.67
CA SER A 219 -26.56 -7.64 -11.94
C SER A 219 -26.58 -6.13 -12.21
N THR A 220 -25.87 -5.38 -11.39
CA THR A 220 -25.85 -3.92 -11.47
C THR A 220 -24.73 -3.45 -12.41
N PHE A 221 -24.83 -2.23 -12.91
CA PHE A 221 -23.75 -1.59 -13.67
C PHE A 221 -22.41 -1.65 -12.94
N ARG A 222 -22.41 -1.57 -11.60
CA ARG A 222 -21.20 -1.59 -10.76
C ARG A 222 -20.44 -2.90 -10.85
N ASP A 223 -21.15 -4.02 -11.06
CA ASP A 223 -20.53 -5.34 -11.22
C ASP A 223 -19.72 -5.45 -12.53
N SER A 224 -19.92 -4.51 -13.47
CA SER A 224 -19.14 -4.42 -14.72
C SER A 224 -17.87 -3.55 -14.61
N ILE A 225 -17.64 -2.87 -13.49
CA ILE A 225 -16.47 -1.98 -13.32
C ILE A 225 -15.15 -2.75 -13.49
N PRO A 226 -14.93 -3.92 -12.84
CA PRO A 226 -13.68 -4.67 -12.99
C PRO A 226 -13.42 -5.11 -14.44
N SER A 227 -14.46 -5.54 -15.17
CA SER A 227 -14.30 -5.99 -16.55
C SER A 227 -14.00 -4.84 -17.52
N LYS A 228 -14.63 -3.67 -17.34
CA LYS A 228 -14.32 -2.46 -18.10
C LYS A 228 -12.88 -1.99 -17.85
N LEU A 229 -12.45 -1.95 -16.58
CA LEU A 229 -11.07 -1.58 -16.23
C LEU A 229 -10.06 -2.59 -16.81
N ALA A 230 -10.34 -3.89 -16.72
CA ALA A 230 -9.52 -4.94 -17.31
C ALA A 230 -9.36 -4.78 -18.82
N ALA A 231 -10.44 -4.51 -19.53
CA ALA A 231 -10.39 -4.26 -20.97
C ALA A 231 -9.55 -3.02 -21.31
N GLY A 232 -9.70 -1.94 -20.54
CA GLY A 232 -8.90 -0.72 -20.69
C GLY A 232 -7.41 -0.96 -20.47
N VAL A 233 -7.04 -1.62 -19.36
CA VAL A 233 -5.65 -1.97 -19.05
C VAL A 233 -5.06 -2.87 -20.15
N TRP A 234 -5.78 -3.93 -20.55
CA TRP A 234 -5.33 -4.83 -21.60
C TRP A 234 -5.10 -4.11 -22.93
N HIS A 235 -6.01 -3.20 -23.31
CA HIS A 235 -5.88 -2.40 -24.52
C HIS A 235 -4.59 -1.56 -24.50
N MET A 236 -4.33 -0.84 -23.41
CA MET A 236 -3.17 0.03 -23.27
C MET A 236 -1.87 -0.77 -23.21
N VAL A 237 -1.82 -1.82 -22.39
CA VAL A 237 -0.60 -2.64 -22.25
C VAL A 237 -0.27 -3.40 -23.54
N SER A 238 -1.28 -3.78 -24.33
CA SER A 238 -1.06 -4.38 -25.66
C SER A 238 -0.35 -3.43 -26.63
N GLN A 239 -0.55 -2.11 -26.51
CA GLN A 239 0.14 -1.13 -27.35
C GLN A 239 1.64 -1.08 -27.05
N TYR A 240 2.04 -1.39 -25.81
CA TYR A 240 3.44 -1.42 -25.39
C TYR A 240 4.26 -2.57 -25.98
N LYS A 241 3.64 -3.55 -26.65
CA LYS A 241 4.38 -4.55 -27.46
C LYS A 241 5.23 -3.94 -28.56
N SER A 242 4.95 -2.69 -28.95
CA SER A 242 5.76 -1.90 -29.88
C SER A 242 7.03 -1.32 -29.26
N ILE A 243 7.14 -1.29 -27.92
CA ILE A 243 8.32 -0.79 -27.21
C ILE A 243 9.48 -1.80 -27.37
N PRO A 244 10.71 -1.35 -27.67
CA PRO A 244 11.87 -2.23 -27.73
C PRO A 244 12.09 -3.02 -26.44
N ASN A 245 12.36 -4.32 -26.56
CA ASN A 245 12.58 -5.25 -25.45
C ASN A 245 11.38 -5.44 -24.49
N PHE A 246 10.17 -5.04 -24.90
CA PHE A 246 8.96 -5.38 -24.15
C PHE A 246 8.51 -6.82 -24.46
N PRO A 247 8.07 -7.61 -23.45
CA PRO A 247 7.66 -8.98 -23.67
C PRO A 247 6.50 -9.12 -24.66
N GLN A 248 6.61 -10.10 -25.55
CA GLN A 248 5.57 -10.39 -26.55
C GLN A 248 4.51 -11.38 -26.05
N ARG A 249 4.88 -12.17 -25.03
CA ARG A 249 4.05 -13.16 -24.33
C ARG A 249 3.92 -12.76 -22.87
N GLU A 250 2.90 -13.31 -22.21
CA GLU A 250 2.57 -13.01 -20.83
C GLU A 250 3.68 -13.47 -19.89
N THR A 251 4.07 -12.61 -18.96
CA THR A 251 5.17 -12.82 -18.01
C THR A 251 4.72 -12.75 -16.55
N CYS A 252 3.56 -12.14 -16.28
CA CYS A 252 2.97 -12.06 -14.95
C CYS A 252 1.44 -12.15 -15.01
N GLU A 253 0.79 -12.21 -13.85
CA GLU A 253 -0.68 -12.13 -13.75
C GLU A 253 -1.10 -10.81 -13.08
N LEU A 254 -2.15 -10.19 -13.59
CA LEU A 254 -2.81 -9.04 -12.95
C LEU A 254 -4.23 -9.44 -12.58
N LEU A 255 -4.59 -9.36 -11.29
CA LEU A 255 -5.96 -9.55 -10.84
C LEU A 255 -6.59 -8.19 -10.50
N ILE A 256 -7.71 -7.87 -11.16
CA ILE A 256 -8.51 -6.68 -10.89
C ILE A 256 -9.73 -7.06 -10.05
N LEU A 257 -9.83 -6.41 -8.88
CA LEU A 257 -10.90 -6.60 -7.91
C LEU A 257 -11.64 -5.29 -7.66
N ASP A 258 -12.92 -5.42 -7.30
CA ASP A 258 -13.72 -4.33 -6.76
C ASP A 258 -13.62 -4.28 -5.23
N ARG A 259 -13.91 -3.11 -4.64
CA ARG A 259 -13.98 -2.97 -3.18
C ARG A 259 -15.03 -3.91 -2.57
N ASN A 260 -16.00 -4.36 -3.37
CA ASN A 260 -17.05 -5.29 -2.97
C ASN A 260 -16.53 -6.70 -2.64
N VAL A 261 -15.24 -6.97 -2.81
CA VAL A 261 -14.63 -8.22 -2.33
C VAL A 261 -14.60 -8.29 -0.81
N ASP A 262 -14.34 -7.15 -0.15
CA ASP A 262 -14.23 -7.07 1.30
C ASP A 262 -14.60 -5.67 1.82
N HIS A 263 -15.76 -5.56 2.46
CA HIS A 263 -16.22 -4.33 3.10
C HIS A 263 -15.82 -4.19 4.57
N ILE A 264 -15.34 -5.27 5.20
CA ILE A 264 -14.94 -5.27 6.62
C ILE A 264 -13.50 -4.82 6.77
N ALA A 265 -12.60 -5.33 5.92
CA ALA A 265 -11.17 -5.05 6.00
C ALA A 265 -10.76 -3.56 6.07
N PRO A 266 -11.43 -2.59 5.41
CA PRO A 266 -11.02 -1.19 5.48
C PRO A 266 -11.64 -0.44 6.67
N VAL A 267 -12.49 -1.09 7.49
CA VAL A 267 -13.19 -0.43 8.61
C VAL A 267 -12.96 -1.11 9.95
N ILE A 268 -12.48 -2.35 10.00
CA ILE A 268 -12.13 -3.02 11.25
C ILE A 268 -10.83 -2.44 11.82
N HIS A 269 -10.71 -2.38 13.14
CA HIS A 269 -9.45 -2.01 13.76
C HIS A 269 -8.43 -3.15 13.57
N GLU A 270 -7.29 -2.81 12.96
CA GLU A 270 -6.19 -3.73 12.68
C GLU A 270 -5.05 -3.50 13.68
N TRP A 271 -4.46 -4.57 14.20
CA TRP A 271 -3.58 -4.51 15.39
C TRP A 271 -2.08 -4.58 15.07
N THR A 272 -1.71 -4.52 13.78
CA THR A 272 -0.31 -4.36 13.37
C THR A 272 0.18 -2.94 13.60
N TYR A 273 1.49 -2.78 13.82
CA TYR A 273 2.08 -1.48 14.15
C TYR A 273 1.81 -0.42 13.08
N ASP A 274 1.96 -0.77 11.81
CA ASP A 274 1.71 0.12 10.66
C ASP A 274 0.25 0.56 10.56
N ALA A 275 -0.67 -0.41 10.60
CA ALA A 275 -2.09 -0.11 10.49
C ALA A 275 -2.57 0.76 11.66
N MET A 276 -2.12 0.49 12.89
CA MET A 276 -2.43 1.32 14.06
C MET A 276 -1.84 2.73 13.95
N CYS A 277 -0.66 2.90 13.34
CA CYS A 277 -0.10 4.23 13.09
C CYS A 277 -1.03 5.01 12.16
N HIS A 278 -1.43 4.44 11.03
CA HIS A 278 -2.30 5.11 10.07
C HIS A 278 -3.75 5.30 10.54
N ASP A 279 -4.25 4.42 11.41
CA ASP A 279 -5.62 4.49 11.94
C ASP A 279 -5.73 5.52 13.08
N LEU A 280 -4.77 5.53 14.01
CA LEU A 280 -4.88 6.33 15.24
C LEU A 280 -4.10 7.65 15.21
N LEU A 281 -3.10 7.77 14.34
CA LEU A 281 -2.29 8.97 14.21
C LEU A 281 -2.73 9.76 12.97
N GLU A 282 -2.72 11.09 13.09
CA GLU A 282 -3.01 12.00 11.97
C GLU A 282 -1.83 12.02 10.97
N MET A 283 -1.71 10.96 10.17
CA MET A 283 -0.68 10.82 9.15
C MET A 283 -1.16 11.31 7.78
N ASP A 284 -0.27 11.98 7.04
CA ASP A 284 -0.47 12.36 5.64
C ASP A 284 0.42 11.49 4.75
N GLY A 285 -0.14 10.40 4.22
CA GLY A 285 0.66 9.31 3.66
C GLY A 285 1.62 8.78 4.73
N ASN A 286 2.92 8.72 4.41
CA ASN A 286 3.95 8.26 5.35
C ASN A 286 4.50 9.38 6.25
N LYS A 287 3.93 10.59 6.17
CA LYS A 287 4.36 11.75 6.96
C LYS A 287 3.62 11.80 8.28
N TYR A 288 4.37 11.87 9.37
CA TYR A 288 3.86 12.10 10.71
C TYR A 288 4.47 13.37 11.31
N VAL A 289 3.63 14.22 11.91
CA VAL A 289 4.06 15.47 12.54
C VAL A 289 4.11 15.28 14.05
N ILE A 290 5.28 15.54 14.63
CA ILE A 290 5.54 15.35 16.06
C ILE A 290 5.73 16.71 16.72
N GLU A 291 5.04 16.94 17.82
CA GLU A 291 5.30 18.09 18.68
C GLU A 291 6.52 17.83 19.57
N VAL A 292 7.59 18.58 19.35
CA VAL A 292 8.83 18.50 20.11
C VAL A 292 8.91 19.70 21.07
N PRO A 293 9.27 19.50 22.34
CA PRO A 293 9.46 20.62 23.28
C PRO A 293 10.50 21.62 22.76
N SER A 294 10.17 22.91 22.79
CA SER A 294 11.08 23.96 22.33
C SER A 294 12.32 24.07 23.23
N LYS A 295 13.50 24.01 22.62
CA LYS A 295 14.79 24.17 23.32
C LYS A 295 14.95 25.54 24.01
N SER A 296 14.15 26.52 23.59
CA SER A 296 14.18 27.91 24.08
C SER A 296 12.96 28.28 24.93
N GLY A 297 12.18 27.30 25.40
CA GLY A 297 11.04 27.53 26.31
C GLY A 297 9.81 28.17 25.65
N GLY A 298 9.76 28.16 24.31
CA GLY A 298 8.58 28.58 23.53
C GLY A 298 7.54 27.47 23.37
N PRO A 299 6.48 27.71 22.56
CA PRO A 299 5.50 26.67 22.22
C PRO A 299 6.19 25.46 21.56
N PRO A 300 5.59 24.25 21.65
CA PRO A 300 6.12 23.06 21.00
C PRO A 300 6.42 23.32 19.52
N GLN A 301 7.54 22.80 19.04
CA GLN A 301 7.92 22.87 17.63
C GLN A 301 7.43 21.62 16.92
N GLU A 302 6.74 21.80 15.80
CA GLU A 302 6.37 20.70 14.92
C GLU A 302 7.60 20.20 14.16
N LYS A 303 7.89 18.91 14.28
CA LYS A 303 8.91 18.20 13.51
C LYS A 303 8.22 17.18 12.61
N GLU A 304 8.41 17.34 11.30
CA GLU A 304 7.94 16.37 10.33
C GLU A 304 8.90 15.18 10.27
N VAL A 305 8.34 13.96 10.28
CA VAL A 305 9.06 12.70 10.21
C VAL A 305 8.42 11.82 9.13
N LEU A 306 9.24 11.08 8.40
CA LEU A 306 8.81 10.17 7.34
C LEU A 306 9.06 8.72 7.78
N LEU A 307 8.00 7.91 7.84
CA LEU A 307 8.07 6.48 8.14
C LEU A 307 8.22 5.70 6.83
N GLU A 308 9.46 5.40 6.44
CA GLU A 308 9.79 4.82 5.13
C GLU A 308 10.74 3.63 5.25
N ASP A 309 10.94 2.91 4.15
CA ASP A 309 11.86 1.75 4.07
C ASP A 309 13.34 2.07 4.38
N ASN A 310 13.73 3.34 4.52
CA ASN A 310 15.07 3.73 4.95
C ASN A 310 15.23 3.69 6.49
N ASP A 311 14.13 3.50 7.22
CA ASP A 311 14.13 3.29 8.65
C ASP A 311 14.12 1.78 8.96
N PRO A 312 15.23 1.21 9.45
CA PRO A 312 15.31 -0.21 9.76
C PRO A 312 14.41 -0.61 10.94
N VAL A 313 14.11 0.31 11.86
CA VAL A 313 13.22 0.04 13.00
C VAL A 313 11.78 -0.06 12.49
N TRP A 314 11.36 0.84 11.60
CA TRP A 314 10.06 0.76 10.93
C TRP A 314 9.88 -0.56 10.18
N LEU A 315 10.83 -0.92 9.31
CA LEU A 315 10.76 -2.16 8.52
C LEU A 315 10.61 -3.43 9.37
N GLU A 316 11.26 -3.47 10.52
CA GLU A 316 11.21 -4.61 11.43
C GLU A 316 9.87 -4.71 12.18
N LEU A 317 9.25 -3.57 12.48
CA LEU A 317 8.09 -3.51 13.38
C LEU A 317 6.75 -3.36 12.66
N ARG A 318 6.71 -2.76 11.47
CA ARG A 318 5.49 -2.36 10.75
C ARG A 318 4.43 -3.47 10.65
N HIS A 319 4.85 -4.71 10.44
CA HIS A 319 3.94 -5.86 10.25
C HIS A 319 3.76 -6.72 11.50
N VAL A 320 4.31 -6.30 12.63
CA VAL A 320 4.22 -7.01 13.91
C VAL A 320 3.07 -6.46 14.73
N HIS A 321 2.42 -7.30 15.53
CA HIS A 321 1.36 -6.90 16.44
C HIS A 321 1.86 -5.83 17.43
N ILE A 322 1.03 -4.83 17.75
CA ILE A 322 1.41 -3.66 18.57
C ILE A 322 2.01 -4.03 19.95
N ALA A 323 1.53 -5.12 20.56
CA ALA A 323 2.06 -5.59 21.85
C ALA A 323 3.50 -6.11 21.71
N ASP A 324 3.75 -6.97 20.72
CA ASP A 324 5.08 -7.49 20.41
C ASP A 324 6.03 -6.37 19.95
N ALA A 325 5.52 -5.40 19.17
CA ALA A 325 6.30 -4.25 18.74
C ALA A 325 6.77 -3.41 19.93
N SER A 326 5.90 -3.19 20.93
CA SER A 326 6.23 -2.45 22.15
C SER A 326 7.30 -3.17 22.98
N GLU A 327 7.21 -4.50 23.12
CA GLU A 327 8.21 -5.30 23.83
C GLU A 327 9.57 -5.26 23.12
N ARG A 328 9.59 -5.50 21.79
CA ARG A 328 10.82 -5.43 20.98
C ARG A 328 11.47 -4.05 21.02
N LEU A 329 10.68 -2.98 20.99
CA LEU A 329 11.18 -1.61 21.11
C LEU A 329 11.84 -1.38 22.48
N TYR A 330 11.20 -1.82 23.55
CA TYR A 330 11.74 -1.71 24.91
C TYR A 330 13.05 -2.49 25.06
N GLU A 331 13.10 -3.72 24.58
CA GLU A 331 14.31 -4.56 24.59
C GLU A 331 15.44 -3.94 23.77
N LYS A 332 15.14 -3.42 22.57
CA LYS A 332 16.13 -2.74 21.72
C LYS A 332 16.66 -1.49 22.38
N MET A 333 15.80 -0.64 22.93
CA MET A 333 16.21 0.58 23.62
C MET A 333 17.13 0.27 24.82
N THR A 334 16.74 -0.72 25.63
CA THR A 334 17.52 -1.16 26.80
C THR A 334 18.86 -1.80 26.40
N THR A 335 18.83 -2.65 25.36
CA THR A 335 20.03 -3.30 24.81
C THR A 335 20.98 -2.27 24.18
N PHE A 336 20.43 -1.30 23.47
CA PHE A 336 21.20 -0.24 22.81
C PHE A 336 21.85 0.69 23.83
N ALA A 337 21.13 1.08 24.89
CA ALA A 337 21.67 1.88 25.98
C ALA A 337 22.75 1.14 26.79
N SER A 338 22.59 -0.17 27.00
CA SER A 338 23.52 -0.97 27.81
C SER A 338 24.77 -1.44 27.05
N LYS A 339 24.67 -1.76 25.75
CA LYS A 339 25.81 -2.32 24.98
C LYS A 339 26.68 -1.26 24.31
N ASN A 340 26.18 -0.05 24.05
CA ASN A 340 26.98 0.99 23.42
C ASN A 340 27.80 1.78 24.45
N LYS A 341 29.14 1.64 24.38
CA LYS A 341 30.08 2.46 25.16
C LYS A 341 29.87 3.98 24.95
N ALA A 342 29.40 4.38 23.77
CA ALA A 342 29.01 5.75 23.46
C ALA A 342 27.78 6.25 24.28
N ALA A 343 26.79 5.37 24.49
CA ALA A 343 25.61 5.64 25.31
C ALA A 343 25.98 5.80 26.80
N GLN A 344 26.87 4.94 27.28
CA GLN A 344 27.35 4.94 28.66
C GLN A 344 28.13 6.23 29.01
N MET A 345 28.77 6.88 28.02
CA MET A 345 29.42 8.17 28.18
C MET A 345 28.42 9.35 28.31
N GLN A 346 27.30 9.33 27.57
CA GLN A 346 26.28 10.39 27.64
C GLN A 346 25.38 10.30 28.89
N GLN A 347 25.11 9.09 29.40
CA GLN A 347 24.22 8.85 30.55
C GLN A 347 24.87 9.01 31.94
N HIS A 348 25.92 9.82 32.09
CA HIS A 348 26.55 10.13 33.39
C HIS A 348 27.17 8.95 34.19
N LYS A 349 27.26 7.73 33.64
CA LYS A 349 27.74 6.54 34.39
C LYS A 349 29.26 6.28 34.37
N TYR A 350 30.07 7.08 33.67
CA TYR A 350 31.54 7.00 33.73
C TYR A 350 32.12 8.18 34.52
N ARG A 351 31.88 8.16 35.84
CA ARG A 351 32.68 8.92 36.81
C ARG A 351 33.70 8.04 37.52
N ASP A 352 33.76 6.75 37.20
CA ASP A 352 34.74 5.82 37.74
C ASP A 352 35.90 5.64 36.76
N GLY A 353 37.11 5.88 37.24
CA GLY A 353 38.32 6.22 36.48
C GLY A 353 38.98 5.07 35.72
N GLY A 354 38.25 4.40 34.82
CA GLY A 354 38.85 3.46 33.88
C GLY A 354 39.59 4.20 32.75
N GLU A 355 40.90 3.97 32.61
CA GLU A 355 41.71 4.52 31.50
C GLU A 355 41.20 4.01 30.14
N ILE A 356 40.48 4.85 29.40
CA ILE A 356 40.09 4.56 28.01
C ILE A 356 41.30 4.78 27.12
N SER A 357 41.67 3.75 26.34
CA SER A 357 42.74 3.88 25.35
C SER A 357 42.37 4.95 24.31
N THR A 358 43.32 5.81 23.94
CA THR A 358 43.15 6.84 22.90
C THR A 358 42.61 6.29 21.57
N ARG A 359 42.93 5.03 21.25
CA ARG A 359 42.40 4.31 20.08
C ARG A 359 40.92 3.93 20.22
N GLU A 360 40.47 3.59 21.42
CA GLU A 360 39.06 3.32 21.69
C GLU A 360 38.25 4.62 21.67
N LEU A 361 38.80 5.71 22.21
CA LEU A 361 38.18 7.04 22.15
C LEU A 361 37.97 7.49 20.70
N GLN A 362 38.96 7.28 19.83
CA GLN A 362 38.84 7.61 18.41
C GLN A 362 37.75 6.79 17.70
N LYS A 363 37.63 5.49 17.99
CA LYS A 363 36.54 4.65 17.46
C LYS A 363 35.17 5.09 17.95
N ILE A 364 35.06 5.48 19.22
CA ILE A 364 33.81 6.00 19.80
C ILE A 364 33.42 7.30 19.11
N VAL A 365 34.35 8.26 18.97
CA VAL A 365 34.09 9.55 18.31
C VAL A 365 33.64 9.36 16.86
N GLN A 366 34.23 8.41 16.13
CA GLN A 366 33.80 8.08 14.76
C GLN A 366 32.42 7.40 14.70
N ALA A 367 32.04 6.66 15.74
CA ALA A 367 30.75 5.96 15.80
C ALA A 367 29.61 6.83 16.33
N LEU A 368 29.90 7.95 17.01
CA LEU A 368 28.89 8.83 17.62
C LEU A 368 27.80 9.32 16.67
N PRO A 369 28.10 9.78 15.43
CA PRO A 369 27.05 10.25 14.51
C PRO A 369 26.07 9.14 14.14
N LYS A 370 26.59 7.94 13.81
CA LYS A 370 25.76 6.76 13.50
C LYS A 370 24.94 6.31 14.70
N TYR A 371 25.51 6.39 15.88
CA TYR A 371 24.82 6.10 17.13
C TYR A 371 23.65 7.07 17.36
N ASN A 372 23.86 8.38 17.17
CA ASN A 372 22.81 9.38 17.33
C ASN A 372 21.66 9.14 16.34
N GLU A 373 21.96 8.81 15.08
CA GLU A 373 20.92 8.51 14.08
C GLU A 373 20.05 7.32 14.49
N ILE A 374 20.67 6.22 14.94
CA ILE A 374 19.93 5.03 15.41
C ILE A 374 19.13 5.33 16.67
N MET A 375 19.71 6.09 17.61
CA MET A 375 19.04 6.50 18.84
C MET A 375 17.81 7.36 18.55
N GLU A 376 17.92 8.33 17.63
CA GLU A 376 16.81 9.19 17.23
C GLU A 376 15.66 8.38 16.64
N LYS A 377 15.94 7.40 15.77
CA LYS A 377 14.92 6.49 15.20
C LYS A 377 14.26 5.60 16.27
N LEU A 378 15.05 5.05 17.20
CA LEU A 378 14.49 4.25 18.29
C LEU A 378 13.60 5.08 19.22
N GLN A 379 14.03 6.28 19.60
CA GLN A 379 13.26 7.19 20.44
C GLN A 379 11.94 7.60 19.77
N LEU A 380 12.00 7.90 18.47
CA LEU A 380 10.84 8.18 17.64
C LEU A 380 9.79 7.05 17.76
N HIS A 381 10.19 5.80 17.53
CA HIS A 381 9.24 4.68 17.58
C HIS A 381 8.72 4.37 18.98
N VAL A 382 9.52 4.60 20.02
CA VAL A 382 9.07 4.53 21.42
C VAL A 382 7.99 5.59 21.69
N GLU A 383 8.18 6.82 21.21
CA GLU A 383 7.18 7.88 21.35
C GLU A 383 5.88 7.54 20.61
N ILE A 384 5.99 7.08 19.36
CA ILE A 384 4.85 6.64 18.54
C ILE A 384 4.09 5.51 19.25
N ALA A 385 4.78 4.44 19.68
CA ALA A 385 4.17 3.33 20.38
C ALA A 385 3.53 3.78 21.71
N GLY A 386 4.15 4.72 22.42
CA GLY A 386 3.58 5.34 23.59
C GLY A 386 2.25 6.04 23.29
N LYS A 387 2.21 6.90 22.27
CA LYS A 387 1.00 7.62 21.84
C LYS A 387 -0.13 6.67 21.43
N ILE A 388 0.18 5.64 20.63
CA ILE A 388 -0.78 4.60 20.22
C ILE A 388 -1.37 3.90 21.45
N ASN A 389 -0.53 3.48 22.40
CA ASN A 389 -1.00 2.82 23.63
C ASN A 389 -1.88 3.73 24.50
N LEU A 390 -1.59 5.04 24.55
CA LEU A 390 -2.44 6.03 25.22
C LEU A 390 -3.82 6.08 24.55
N GLN A 391 -3.87 6.23 23.23
CA GLN A 391 -5.14 6.28 22.47
C GLN A 391 -5.95 4.98 22.57
N ILE A 392 -5.30 3.81 22.50
CA ILE A 392 -5.97 2.50 22.69
C ILE A 392 -6.69 2.45 24.05
N ARG A 393 -6.04 2.95 25.10
CA ARG A 393 -6.62 2.96 26.45
C ARG A 393 -7.71 4.02 26.59
N ASP A 394 -7.44 5.24 26.13
CA ASP A 394 -8.34 6.39 26.34
C ASP A 394 -9.65 6.24 25.54
N MET A 395 -9.60 5.59 24.37
CA MET A 395 -10.77 5.27 23.55
C MET A 395 -11.39 3.89 23.85
N GLY A 396 -10.82 3.10 24.76
CA GLY A 396 -11.35 1.77 25.10
C GLY A 396 -11.30 0.76 23.94
N LEU A 397 -10.35 0.90 23.00
CA LEU A 397 -10.33 0.12 21.75
C LEU A 397 -10.20 -1.39 21.94
N ARG A 398 -9.75 -1.87 23.10
CA ARG A 398 -9.67 -3.31 23.38
C ARG A 398 -11.05 -3.96 23.43
N ASP A 399 -11.98 -3.33 24.13
CA ASP A 399 -13.35 -3.85 24.28
C ASP A 399 -14.11 -3.73 22.96
N LEU A 400 -13.92 -2.61 22.25
CA LEU A 400 -14.47 -2.39 20.92
C LEU A 400 -13.92 -3.41 19.90
N GLY A 401 -12.60 -3.55 19.82
CA GLY A 401 -11.93 -4.46 18.90
C GLY A 401 -12.34 -5.91 19.13
N GLN A 402 -12.51 -6.34 20.39
CA GLN A 402 -13.05 -7.67 20.69
C GLN A 402 -14.47 -7.83 20.14
N LEU A 403 -15.34 -6.85 20.35
CA LEU A 403 -16.70 -6.87 19.81
C LEU A 403 -16.70 -6.88 18.27
N GLU A 404 -15.84 -6.12 17.62
CA GLU A 404 -15.70 -6.14 16.15
C GLU A 404 -15.33 -7.54 15.64
N GLN A 405 -14.34 -8.19 16.27
CA GLN A 405 -13.97 -9.56 15.92
C GLN A 405 -15.15 -10.52 16.15
N ASP A 406 -15.80 -10.46 17.31
CA ASP A 406 -16.93 -11.34 17.64
C ASP A 406 -18.12 -11.15 16.68
N LEU A 407 -18.35 -9.93 16.18
CA LEU A 407 -19.36 -9.67 15.16
C LEU A 407 -18.99 -10.34 13.83
N VAL A 408 -17.72 -10.26 13.41
CA VAL A 408 -17.26 -10.85 12.14
C VAL A 408 -17.33 -12.38 12.15
N PHE A 409 -17.00 -13.01 13.28
CA PHE A 409 -17.04 -14.48 13.46
C PHE A 409 -18.41 -15.01 13.92
N GLY A 410 -19.36 -14.12 14.21
CA GLY A 410 -20.73 -14.49 14.58
C GLY A 410 -20.88 -14.99 16.03
N ASP A 411 -19.94 -14.63 16.89
CA ASP A 411 -19.96 -14.89 18.34
C ASP A 411 -20.75 -13.80 19.11
N ALA A 412 -20.90 -12.61 18.53
CA ALA A 412 -21.72 -11.51 19.04
C ALA A 412 -22.85 -11.12 18.07
N GLY A 413 -23.90 -10.48 18.59
CA GLY A 413 -24.99 -9.95 17.78
C GLY A 413 -25.67 -8.73 18.38
N ALA A 414 -26.97 -8.57 18.09
CA ALA A 414 -27.73 -7.36 18.48
C ALA A 414 -27.67 -7.03 19.98
N LYS A 415 -27.63 -8.05 20.85
CA LYS A 415 -27.66 -7.84 22.31
C LYS A 415 -26.36 -7.18 22.78
N GLU A 416 -25.23 -7.69 22.31
CA GLU A 416 -23.89 -7.22 22.65
C GLU A 416 -23.68 -5.81 22.10
N VAL A 417 -24.06 -5.55 20.85
CA VAL A 417 -24.03 -4.21 20.23
C VAL A 417 -24.88 -3.21 21.03
N ILE A 418 -26.13 -3.55 21.37
CA ILE A 418 -27.00 -2.66 22.15
C ILE A 418 -26.43 -2.44 23.57
N SER A 419 -25.81 -3.47 24.16
CA SER A 419 -25.16 -3.35 25.46
C SER A 419 -23.98 -2.37 25.40
N TYR A 420 -23.11 -2.52 24.40
CA TYR A 420 -21.99 -1.62 24.16
C TYR A 420 -22.46 -0.17 24.01
N LEU A 421 -23.41 0.10 23.11
CA LEU A 421 -23.94 1.45 22.86
C LEU A 421 -24.58 2.11 24.10
N ARG A 422 -25.09 1.30 25.04
CA ARG A 422 -25.69 1.81 26.29
C ARG A 422 -24.65 2.14 27.36
N THR A 423 -23.59 1.34 27.45
CA THR A 423 -22.49 1.55 28.39
C THR A 423 -21.60 2.69 27.92
N ASN A 424 -21.29 2.73 26.63
CA ASN A 424 -20.27 3.55 26.01
C ASN A 424 -20.89 4.71 25.20
N LYS A 425 -21.68 5.54 25.89
CA LYS A 425 -22.46 6.62 25.24
C LYS A 425 -21.63 7.78 24.72
N GLU A 426 -20.50 8.02 25.38
CA GLU A 426 -19.60 9.17 25.12
C GLU A 426 -18.37 8.78 24.30
N ASP A 427 -18.33 7.53 23.81
CA ASP A 427 -17.30 7.09 22.86
C ASP A 427 -17.30 7.93 21.60
N ASP A 428 -16.18 7.84 20.90
CA ASP A 428 -16.00 8.46 19.61
C ASP A 428 -17.08 8.03 18.59
N PRO A 429 -17.72 8.97 17.86
CA PRO A 429 -18.73 8.67 16.85
C PRO A 429 -18.22 7.81 15.69
N GLU A 430 -16.96 7.97 15.27
CA GLU A 430 -16.36 7.20 14.18
C GLU A 430 -16.21 5.73 14.56
N ASN A 431 -15.77 5.45 15.78
CA ASN A 431 -15.69 4.09 16.32
C ASN A 431 -17.06 3.40 16.34
N LYS A 432 -18.11 4.12 16.79
CA LYS A 432 -19.49 3.61 16.74
C LYS A 432 -19.98 3.40 15.31
N LEU A 433 -19.62 4.28 14.39
CA LEU A 433 -19.96 4.16 12.97
C LEU A 433 -19.29 2.92 12.35
N ARG A 434 -17.98 2.72 12.55
CA ARG A 434 -17.21 1.56 12.06
C ARG A 434 -17.82 0.24 12.56
N MET A 435 -18.09 0.14 13.86
CA MET A 435 -18.77 -1.02 14.44
C MET A 435 -20.13 -1.27 13.79
N LEU A 436 -20.94 -0.23 13.57
CA LEU A 436 -22.25 -0.36 12.92
C LEU A 436 -22.14 -0.70 11.43
N MET A 437 -21.10 -0.24 10.74
CA MET A 437 -20.80 -0.64 9.37
C MET A 437 -20.47 -2.14 9.28
N ILE A 438 -19.63 -2.65 10.18
CA ILE A 438 -19.33 -4.08 10.30
C ILE A 438 -20.63 -4.86 10.58
N TYR A 439 -21.41 -4.43 11.57
CA TYR A 439 -22.68 -5.09 11.92
C TYR A 439 -23.69 -5.06 10.78
N ALA A 440 -23.78 -3.97 10.02
CA ALA A 440 -24.66 -3.85 8.86
C ALA A 440 -24.26 -4.76 7.71
N PHE A 441 -22.96 -5.00 7.54
CA PHE A 441 -22.46 -5.95 6.56
C PHE A 441 -22.73 -7.41 6.96
N VAL A 442 -22.52 -7.76 8.23
CA VAL A 442 -22.73 -9.14 8.72
C VAL A 442 -24.23 -9.48 8.81
N TYR A 443 -25.07 -8.52 9.22
CA TYR A 443 -26.52 -8.69 9.46
C TYR A 443 -27.36 -7.64 8.71
N PRO A 444 -27.38 -7.65 7.37
CA PRO A 444 -28.06 -6.64 6.57
C PRO A 444 -29.56 -6.53 6.88
N GLU A 445 -30.20 -7.66 7.21
CA GLU A 445 -31.64 -7.72 7.54
C GLU A 445 -32.00 -6.94 8.82
N LYS A 446 -31.02 -6.65 9.68
CA LYS A 446 -31.23 -5.87 10.91
C LYS A 446 -31.29 -4.37 10.63
N PHE A 447 -30.80 -3.96 9.47
CA PHE A 447 -30.78 -2.57 9.03
C PHE A 447 -31.92 -2.24 8.05
N GLU A 448 -32.82 -3.18 7.80
CA GLU A 448 -34.03 -2.96 7.03
C GLU A 448 -35.13 -2.30 7.89
N GLY A 449 -35.74 -1.24 7.35
CA GLY A 449 -36.84 -0.51 7.98
C GLY A 449 -36.47 0.24 9.28
N ASP A 450 -37.46 0.43 10.16
CA ASP A 450 -37.32 1.28 11.35
C ASP A 450 -36.32 0.75 12.39
N LYS A 451 -35.98 -0.54 12.37
CA LYS A 451 -35.08 -1.16 13.36
C LYS A 451 -33.65 -0.64 13.19
N GLY A 452 -33.16 -0.59 11.96
CA GLY A 452 -31.84 -0.03 11.65
C GLY A 452 -31.74 1.44 12.05
N THR A 453 -32.76 2.23 11.70
CA THR A 453 -32.84 3.65 12.08
C THR A 453 -32.80 3.85 13.58
N LYS A 454 -33.55 3.06 14.36
CA LYS A 454 -33.54 3.12 15.83
C LYS A 454 -32.18 2.73 16.42
N LEU A 455 -31.48 1.76 15.83
CA LEU A 455 -30.15 1.36 16.27
C LEU A 455 -29.11 2.48 16.03
N MET A 456 -29.15 3.11 14.86
CA MET A 456 -28.28 4.24 14.55
C MET A 456 -28.59 5.47 15.43
N GLN A 457 -29.87 5.70 15.74
CA GLN A 457 -30.28 6.73 16.71
C GLN A 457 -29.78 6.42 18.12
N LEU A 458 -29.80 5.15 18.55
CA LEU A 458 -29.23 4.74 19.84
C LEU A 458 -27.73 5.01 19.91
N ALA A 459 -27.01 4.84 18.80
CA ALA A 459 -25.59 5.18 18.69
C ALA A 459 -25.32 6.70 18.60
N LYS A 460 -26.37 7.53 18.58
CA LYS A 460 -26.31 8.99 18.43
C LYS A 460 -25.60 9.45 17.13
N LEU A 461 -25.71 8.67 16.05
CA LEU A 461 -25.12 9.05 14.78
C LEU A 461 -25.81 10.28 14.17
N SER A 462 -25.05 11.10 13.45
CA SER A 462 -25.58 12.20 12.65
C SER A 462 -26.31 11.68 11.40
N GLU A 463 -27.15 12.50 10.78
CA GLU A 463 -27.84 12.11 9.54
C GLU A 463 -26.85 11.72 8.42
N LYS A 464 -25.70 12.40 8.35
CA LYS A 464 -24.65 12.09 7.37
C LYS A 464 -24.06 10.71 7.61
N GLU A 465 -23.75 10.37 8.85
CA GLU A 465 -23.22 9.06 9.25
C GLU A 465 -24.23 7.94 9.00
N MET A 466 -25.52 8.18 9.27
CA MET A 466 -26.57 7.23 8.91
C MET A 466 -26.63 6.95 7.40
N GLN A 467 -26.35 7.96 6.56
CA GLN A 467 -26.23 7.76 5.12
C GLN A 467 -24.98 6.97 4.75
N VAL A 468 -23.87 7.05 5.50
CA VAL A 468 -22.68 6.22 5.26
C VAL A 468 -23.01 4.74 5.37
N VAL A 469 -23.70 4.33 6.45
CA VAL A 469 -24.13 2.93 6.66
C VAL A 469 -25.04 2.45 5.52
N LYS A 470 -25.96 3.31 5.06
CA LYS A 470 -26.84 3.00 3.91
C LYS A 470 -26.08 2.92 2.59
N ASN A 471 -25.15 3.84 2.35
CA ASN A 471 -24.32 3.88 1.15
C ASN A 471 -23.38 2.68 1.07
N MET A 472 -22.95 2.12 2.19
CA MET A 472 -22.17 0.88 2.22
C MET A 472 -22.92 -0.28 1.55
N GLN A 473 -24.26 -0.35 1.71
CA GLN A 473 -25.09 -1.34 1.01
C GLN A 473 -25.05 -1.15 -0.51
N MET A 474 -24.84 0.09 -0.98
CA MET A 474 -24.68 0.37 -2.41
C MET A 474 -23.38 -0.21 -2.98
N LEU A 475 -22.35 -0.33 -2.15
CA LEU A 475 -21.11 -1.05 -2.48
C LEU A 475 -21.28 -2.57 -2.34
N ALA A 476 -22.30 -3.10 -1.69
CA ALA A 476 -22.38 -4.54 -1.46
C ALA A 476 -22.79 -5.35 -2.71
N GLY A 477 -23.31 -4.68 -3.75
CA GLY A 477 -23.89 -5.33 -4.92
C GLY A 477 -25.02 -6.30 -4.55
N SER A 478 -25.55 -7.06 -5.50
CA SER A 478 -26.63 -8.05 -5.25
C SER A 478 -26.20 -9.25 -4.38
N SER A 479 -25.00 -9.23 -3.79
CA SER A 479 -24.48 -10.29 -2.95
C SER A 479 -24.93 -10.20 -1.49
N ALA A 480 -25.56 -9.09 -1.07
CA ALA A 480 -25.97 -8.86 0.32
C ALA A 480 -27.34 -9.47 0.69
N ALA A 481 -28.09 -10.04 -0.26
CA ALA A 481 -29.27 -10.82 0.08
C ALA A 481 -28.82 -12.25 0.44
N PRO A 482 -28.78 -12.65 1.73
CA PRO A 482 -28.71 -14.07 2.04
C PRO A 482 -29.89 -14.74 1.34
N LYS A 483 -29.61 -15.78 0.54
CA LYS A 483 -30.66 -16.61 -0.06
C LYS A 483 -31.60 -17.01 1.07
N LYS A 484 -32.86 -16.53 1.03
CA LYS A 484 -33.91 -17.09 1.89
C LYS A 484 -33.80 -18.61 1.74
N PRO A 485 -33.62 -19.37 2.83
CA PRO A 485 -33.62 -20.82 2.70
C PRO A 485 -34.93 -21.19 2.01
N LYS A 486 -34.85 -21.86 0.85
CA LYS A 486 -36.04 -22.44 0.24
C LYS A 486 -36.65 -23.32 1.33
N ASN A 487 -37.90 -23.05 1.70
CA ASN A 487 -38.68 -23.83 2.67
C ASN A 487 -38.80 -25.27 2.16
N ASN A 488 -37.77 -26.09 2.36
CA ASN A 488 -37.89 -27.52 2.42
C ASN A 488 -38.35 -27.82 3.83
N PHE A 489 -39.64 -28.14 3.96
CA PHE A 489 -40.28 -28.58 5.18
C PHE A 489 -39.57 -29.86 5.67
N SER A 490 -38.55 -29.70 6.50
CA SER A 490 -37.89 -30.78 7.23
C SER A 490 -38.18 -30.57 8.70
N LEU A 491 -39.03 -31.43 9.25
CA LEU A 491 -39.30 -31.53 10.69
C LEU A 491 -38.04 -32.08 11.39
N LYS A 492 -37.08 -31.20 11.65
CA LYS A 492 -35.97 -31.49 12.57
C LYS A 492 -35.90 -30.37 13.60
N PHE A 493 -36.16 -30.75 14.84
CA PHE A 493 -35.93 -29.93 16.03
C PHE A 493 -34.41 -29.83 16.28
N ASP A 494 -33.71 -29.07 15.44
CA ASP A 494 -32.34 -28.66 15.73
C ASP A 494 -32.36 -27.20 16.16
N ASN A 495 -32.23 -26.98 17.47
CA ASN A 495 -32.16 -25.67 18.12
C ASN A 495 -30.77 -25.02 17.94
N ALA A 496 -30.11 -25.27 16.81
CA ALA A 496 -28.84 -24.65 16.47
C ALA A 496 -29.12 -23.26 15.91
N LYS A 497 -28.84 -22.22 16.70
CA LYS A 497 -28.73 -20.85 16.18
C LYS A 497 -27.79 -20.91 14.97
N THR A 498 -28.28 -20.63 13.77
CA THR A 498 -27.42 -20.45 12.60
C THR A 498 -26.48 -19.30 12.90
N LYS A 499 -25.22 -19.59 13.26
CA LYS A 499 -24.17 -18.59 13.39
C LYS A 499 -23.99 -17.95 12.02
N HIS A 500 -24.42 -16.69 11.88
CA HIS A 500 -24.10 -15.88 10.72
C HIS A 500 -22.67 -15.35 10.90
N ALA A 501 -21.68 -16.11 10.44
CA ALA A 501 -20.29 -15.69 10.42
C ALA A 501 -19.94 -15.15 9.03
N ALA A 502 -19.37 -13.94 8.95
CA ALA A 502 -18.89 -13.37 7.69
C ALA A 502 -17.52 -13.93 7.29
N ARG A 503 -16.78 -14.51 8.24
CA ARG A 503 -15.50 -15.17 8.03
C ARG A 503 -15.52 -16.59 8.61
N LYS A 504 -14.70 -17.46 8.02
CA LYS A 504 -14.37 -18.74 8.63
C LYS A 504 -13.20 -18.50 9.57
N ASP A 505 -13.34 -18.99 10.79
CA ASP A 505 -12.23 -19.00 11.73
C ASP A 505 -11.18 -20.01 11.25
N LYS A 506 -9.93 -19.56 11.12
CA LYS A 506 -8.78 -20.36 10.66
C LYS A 506 -7.84 -20.72 11.81
N THR A 507 -8.23 -20.38 13.05
CA THR A 507 -7.46 -20.60 14.29
C THR A 507 -7.15 -22.07 14.60
N ASP A 508 -7.81 -23.03 13.96
CA ASP A 508 -7.52 -24.46 14.16
C ASP A 508 -6.15 -24.91 13.60
N ASP A 509 -5.48 -24.11 12.75
CA ASP A 509 -4.21 -24.48 12.07
C ASP A 509 -2.94 -23.80 12.62
N GLU A 510 -3.03 -22.79 13.52
CA GLU A 510 -1.88 -22.04 14.07
C GLU A 510 -1.97 -21.86 15.59
N GLU A 511 -0.86 -22.10 16.31
CA GLU A 511 -0.75 -21.88 17.77
C GLU A 511 -0.91 -20.37 18.07
N GLU A 512 -1.97 -20.00 18.81
CA GLU A 512 -2.32 -18.61 19.12
C GLU A 512 -1.19 -17.85 19.84
N THR A 513 -1.07 -16.55 19.54
CA THR A 513 -0.47 -15.58 20.46
C THR A 513 -1.43 -14.43 20.83
N TRP A 514 -2.42 -14.05 20.00
CA TRP A 514 -3.26 -12.85 20.22
C TRP A 514 -4.75 -12.99 19.80
N GLN A 515 -5.68 -12.80 20.75
CA GLN A 515 -7.14 -12.94 20.54
C GLN A 515 -7.78 -11.87 19.64
N LEU A 516 -7.16 -10.68 19.56
CA LEU A 516 -7.64 -9.54 18.76
C LEU A 516 -7.15 -9.60 17.30
N PHE A 517 -6.41 -10.65 16.92
CA PHE A 517 -5.77 -10.80 15.61
C PHE A 517 -6.26 -12.08 14.89
N ARG A 518 -7.59 -12.29 14.88
CA ARG A 518 -8.22 -13.43 14.17
C ARG A 518 -8.60 -13.09 12.72
N PHE A 519 -8.86 -11.83 12.44
CA PHE A 519 -9.33 -11.37 11.14
C PHE A 519 -8.22 -11.39 10.08
N PHE A 520 -8.48 -12.07 8.96
CA PHE A 520 -7.65 -11.99 7.77
C PHE A 520 -8.47 -11.42 6.60
N PRO A 521 -7.93 -10.45 5.84
CA PRO A 521 -8.60 -9.92 4.65
C PRO A 521 -8.87 -11.01 3.61
N VAL A 522 -10.02 -10.93 2.92
CA VAL A 522 -10.38 -11.92 1.85
C VAL A 522 -9.35 -11.96 0.73
N LEU A 523 -8.63 -10.85 0.51
CA LEU A 523 -7.57 -10.73 -0.48
C LEU A 523 -6.47 -11.79 -0.30
N GLU A 524 -6.18 -12.21 0.92
CA GLU A 524 -5.19 -13.25 1.17
C GLU A 524 -5.62 -14.60 0.60
N ASP A 525 -6.90 -14.95 0.75
CA ASP A 525 -7.46 -16.19 0.21
C ASP A 525 -7.49 -16.20 -1.32
N GLU A 526 -7.87 -15.06 -1.93
CA GLU A 526 -7.84 -14.90 -3.39
C GLU A 526 -6.41 -15.03 -3.94
N TYR A 527 -5.42 -14.44 -3.26
CA TYR A 527 -4.01 -14.55 -3.62
C TYR A 527 -3.51 -16.00 -3.57
N VAL A 528 -3.85 -16.74 -2.50
CA VAL A 528 -3.48 -18.17 -2.38
C VAL A 528 -4.15 -18.99 -3.50
N CYS A 529 -5.43 -18.74 -3.80
CA CYS A 529 -6.14 -19.44 -4.87
C CYS A 529 -5.54 -19.18 -6.26
N MET A 530 -5.09 -17.94 -6.52
CA MET A 530 -4.36 -17.62 -7.75
C MET A 530 -3.07 -18.41 -7.87
N ASN A 531 -2.25 -18.45 -6.82
CA ASN A 531 -0.99 -19.21 -6.84
C ASN A 531 -1.22 -20.71 -7.04
N GLU A 532 -2.27 -21.28 -6.43
CA GLU A 532 -2.63 -22.69 -6.64
C GLU A 532 -3.14 -22.97 -8.06
N THR A 533 -3.87 -22.04 -8.68
CA THR A 533 -4.38 -22.19 -10.05
C THR A 533 -3.27 -22.00 -11.09
N ALA A 534 -2.35 -21.05 -10.88
CA ALA A 534 -1.15 -20.88 -11.69
C ALA A 534 -0.22 -22.10 -11.61
N ALA A 535 -0.09 -22.72 -10.44
CA ALA A 535 0.69 -23.95 -10.27
C ALA A 535 0.07 -25.16 -11.02
N LYS A 536 -1.27 -25.20 -11.12
CA LYS A 536 -1.99 -26.27 -11.85
C LYS A 536 -1.95 -26.08 -13.36
N SER A 537 -2.01 -24.84 -13.86
CA SER A 537 -1.92 -24.55 -15.30
C SER A 537 -0.50 -24.70 -15.86
N GLY A 538 0.55 -24.59 -15.04
CA GLY A 538 1.94 -24.85 -15.42
C GLY A 538 2.32 -26.34 -15.51
N GLY A 539 1.42 -27.26 -15.15
CA GLY A 539 1.71 -28.69 -14.99
C GLY A 539 1.24 -29.63 -16.10
N SER A 540 0.56 -29.17 -17.15
CA SER A 540 0.03 -30.03 -18.22
C SER A 540 0.44 -29.54 -19.60
N GLY A 541 1.71 -29.70 -19.92
CA GLY A 541 2.23 -29.62 -21.27
C GLY A 541 2.43 -31.01 -21.85
N GLU A 542 1.36 -31.71 -22.22
CA GLU A 542 1.40 -32.77 -23.23
C GLU A 542 0.08 -32.74 -24.00
N GLY A 543 0.20 -32.48 -25.31
CA GLY A 543 -0.93 -32.19 -26.18
C GLY A 543 -1.78 -33.41 -26.48
N SER A 544 -3.06 -33.18 -26.78
CA SER A 544 -3.82 -34.06 -27.66
C SER A 544 -4.98 -33.31 -28.31
N LYS A 545 -5.06 -33.54 -29.62
CA LYS A 545 -5.99 -32.96 -30.59
C LYS A 545 -7.44 -33.29 -30.25
N ALA A 546 -8.31 -32.35 -30.59
CA ALA A 546 -9.75 -32.57 -30.65
C ALA A 546 -10.09 -33.68 -31.67
N GLY A 547 -10.85 -34.67 -31.20
CA GLY A 547 -11.52 -35.68 -32.01
C GLY A 547 -12.71 -36.19 -31.21
N SER A 548 -13.91 -35.71 -31.54
CA SER A 548 -15.15 -36.17 -30.95
C SER A 548 -15.67 -37.37 -31.74
N GLU A 549 -15.61 -38.56 -31.15
CA GLU A 549 -16.49 -39.67 -31.53
C GLU A 549 -17.11 -40.31 -30.29
N SER A 550 -18.37 -40.65 -30.46
CA SER A 550 -19.35 -41.15 -29.51
C SER A 550 -19.11 -42.61 -29.09
N THR A 551 -19.45 -42.98 -27.84
CA THR A 551 -20.40 -44.07 -27.44
C THR A 551 -20.11 -44.72 -26.07
N SER A 552 -21.22 -44.95 -25.34
CA SER A 552 -21.58 -46.08 -24.43
C SER A 552 -20.75 -46.50 -23.19
N ASN A 553 -21.43 -46.42 -22.04
CA ASN A 553 -21.62 -47.42 -20.97
C ASN A 553 -20.61 -48.59 -20.78
N ALA A 554 -20.09 -48.73 -19.55
CA ALA A 554 -20.38 -49.81 -18.58
C ALA A 554 -19.18 -50.16 -17.67
N GLY A 555 -19.48 -50.55 -16.41
CA GLY A 555 -18.68 -51.53 -15.66
C GLY A 555 -17.91 -51.01 -14.44
N GLY A 556 -18.39 -51.37 -13.24
CA GLY A 556 -17.73 -51.09 -11.96
C GLY A 556 -16.73 -52.17 -11.51
N GLY A 557 -15.90 -51.80 -10.53
CA GLY A 557 -15.03 -52.69 -9.77
C GLY A 557 -14.30 -51.89 -8.67
N PRO A 558 -14.14 -52.41 -7.43
CA PRO A 558 -13.85 -51.60 -6.25
C PRO A 558 -12.35 -51.54 -5.96
N GLU A 559 -11.79 -50.34 -5.75
CA GLU A 559 -10.43 -50.20 -5.21
C GLU A 559 -10.38 -49.38 -3.93
N ARG A 560 -9.57 -49.93 -3.02
CA ARG A 560 -9.46 -49.64 -1.59
C ARG A 560 -8.93 -48.22 -1.35
N ARG A 561 -9.60 -47.48 -0.47
CA ARG A 561 -9.08 -46.24 0.12
C ARG A 561 -7.84 -46.55 0.96
N ALA A 562 -6.67 -46.21 0.44
CA ALA A 562 -5.51 -45.88 1.27
C ALA A 562 -5.58 -44.37 1.60
N PRO A 563 -5.32 -43.95 2.85
CA PRO A 563 -5.31 -42.53 3.19
C PRO A 563 -4.11 -41.88 2.49
N ALA A 564 -4.38 -41.02 1.51
CA ALA A 564 -3.37 -40.14 0.95
C ALA A 564 -2.99 -39.12 2.02
N HIS A 565 -1.83 -39.33 2.65
CA HIS A 565 -1.18 -38.32 3.48
C HIS A 565 -0.84 -37.12 2.60
N SER A 566 -1.63 -36.06 2.72
CA SER A 566 -1.32 -34.75 2.16
C SER A 566 -0.09 -34.20 2.87
N LYS A 567 1.07 -34.26 2.20
CA LYS A 567 2.25 -33.48 2.60
C LYS A 567 2.00 -32.01 2.23
N ARG A 568 1.16 -31.34 3.02
CA ARG A 568 1.03 -29.87 3.00
C ARG A 568 2.10 -29.30 3.92
N SER A 569 3.35 -29.26 3.45
CA SER A 569 4.37 -28.41 4.07
C SER A 569 4.12 -26.99 3.57
N ARG A 570 3.29 -26.23 4.30
CA ARG A 570 3.31 -24.77 4.19
C ARG A 570 4.64 -24.32 4.76
N ARG A 571 5.58 -23.99 3.87
CA ARG A 571 6.83 -23.35 4.23
C ARG A 571 6.49 -22.02 4.89
N THR A 572 6.89 -21.86 6.14
CA THR A 572 7.09 -20.54 6.75
C THR A 572 7.92 -19.67 5.79
N PRO A 573 7.57 -18.39 5.59
CA PRO A 573 8.36 -17.48 4.78
C PRO A 573 9.82 -17.45 5.26
N ALA A 574 10.76 -17.67 4.36
CA ALA A 574 12.18 -17.85 4.69
C ALA A 574 12.91 -16.59 5.21
N TRP A 575 12.20 -15.46 5.40
CA TRP A 575 12.78 -14.24 5.95
C TRP A 575 12.88 -14.24 7.49
N ALA A 576 12.19 -15.15 8.18
CA ALA A 576 12.19 -15.24 9.65
C ALA A 576 13.20 -16.25 10.24
N ARG A 577 14.16 -16.77 9.46
CA ARG A 577 15.23 -17.63 9.99
C ARG A 577 16.46 -16.81 10.36
N GLN A 578 16.60 -16.47 11.64
CA GLN A 578 17.92 -16.27 12.22
C GLN A 578 18.57 -17.65 12.41
N HIS A 579 19.79 -17.82 11.90
CA HIS A 579 20.67 -18.92 12.29
C HIS A 579 21.05 -18.72 13.78
N HIS A 580 20.31 -19.35 14.69
CA HIS A 580 20.78 -19.56 16.05
C HIS A 580 21.41 -20.94 16.12
N SER A 581 22.70 -20.97 16.45
CA SER A 581 23.40 -22.17 16.88
C SER A 581 22.83 -22.59 18.23
N ASP A 582 22.27 -23.80 18.23
CA ASP A 582 21.71 -24.50 19.38
C ASP A 582 22.83 -24.80 20.39
N ASP A 583 22.79 -24.17 21.56
CA ASP A 583 23.42 -24.66 22.79
C ASP A 583 22.39 -24.51 23.91
N GLY A 584 21.74 -25.63 24.22
CA GLY A 584 20.63 -25.70 25.15
C GLY A 584 21.02 -25.50 26.60
N TYR A 585 20.11 -24.91 27.38
CA TYR A 585 19.88 -25.27 28.79
C TYR A 585 18.44 -24.93 29.18
N SER A 586 17.74 -25.92 29.74
CA SER A 586 16.37 -25.87 30.23
C SER A 586 16.23 -25.10 31.56
N ARG A 587 15.09 -24.40 31.76
CA ARG A 587 14.26 -24.32 33.00
C ARG A 587 13.20 -23.20 32.85
N SER A 588 11.90 -23.53 32.74
CA SER A 588 10.89 -23.77 33.79
C SER A 588 10.27 -22.49 34.41
N THR A 589 9.02 -22.23 34.02
CA THR A 589 7.83 -21.75 34.78
C THR A 589 8.03 -20.88 36.03
N LEU A 590 7.35 -19.71 36.07
CA LEU A 590 6.42 -19.32 37.16
C LEU A 590 5.71 -17.98 36.86
N TYR A 591 4.43 -17.96 37.24
CA TYR A 591 3.47 -16.87 37.18
C TYR A 591 3.78 -15.70 38.15
N SER A 592 3.15 -14.55 37.86
CA SER A 592 2.61 -13.56 38.81
C SER A 592 3.58 -12.59 39.50
N LEU A 593 3.49 -11.28 39.16
CA LEU A 593 3.12 -10.18 40.08
C LEU A 593 3.30 -8.79 39.43
N GLY A 594 2.17 -8.09 39.25
CA GLY A 594 1.88 -6.70 39.64
C GLY A 594 2.79 -5.48 39.32
N PRO A 595 2.20 -4.28 39.26
CA PRO A 595 2.75 -3.08 38.60
C PRO A 595 3.44 -2.12 39.57
N HIS A 596 4.33 -1.25 39.06
CA HIS A 596 4.85 0.04 39.60
C HIS A 596 6.23 0.30 38.94
N ILE A 597 6.59 1.45 38.36
CA ILE A 597 6.55 2.85 38.85
C ILE A 597 6.90 3.79 37.68
N ALA A 598 6.24 4.97 37.73
CA ALA A 598 6.59 6.34 37.27
C ALA A 598 7.23 6.59 35.90
#